data_AF-A0A0K9Y3D2-F1
#
_entry.id   AF-A0A0K9Y3D2-F1
#
_cell.length_a   1.000
_cell.length_b   1.000
_cell.length_c   1.000
_cell.angle_alpha   90.00
_cell.angle_beta   90.00
_cell.angle_gamma   90.00
#
_symmetry.space_group_name_H-M   'P 1'
#
loop_
_entity.id
_entity.type
_entity.pdbx_description
1 polymer ?
#
loop_
_entity_poly.entity_id
_entity_poly.type
_entity_poly.pdbx_seq_one_letter_code
_entity_poly.pdbx_strand_id
1 'polypeptide(L)'
;MNSYIKTLVMLGFMSLSYRANAQLDTLQLLKKVEINQKHYIGKSFSKLLKDLKKLSPEKYYTTYNCVYESQFFFSKDDKNKYKMTITWDYSMMYKAEVLKNTNKLNIFDKKTEHDYKNLIVNSIKIANNEDVYFISYDGGALKKYEDPYIYLNESLEREKRMLYDEPFHYFICWLQRRYMKIFEVENITDKKDPNKISQSIFHIKNSFDKSAKVVVDWDSPISKKQIKRYEKTNGNTFNNDERNLYTNKIVKDIMFYR
;
A
#
# COMPACT_ATOMS: atom_id res chain seq x y z
N MET A 1 61.67 -16.93 40.27
CA MET A 1 60.24 -16.87 39.86
C MET A 1 60.20 -16.79 38.34
N ASN A 2 59.83 -17.88 37.67
CA ASN A 2 60.11 -18.14 36.26
C ASN A 2 59.39 -17.16 35.31
N SER A 3 60.18 -16.57 34.40
CA SER A 3 59.72 -15.65 33.33
C SER A 3 58.56 -16.22 32.51
N TYR A 4 58.50 -17.55 32.37
CA TYR A 4 57.42 -18.28 31.69
C TYR A 4 56.03 -18.13 32.32
N ILE A 5 55.93 -17.92 33.65
CA ILE A 5 54.64 -17.76 34.33
C ILE A 5 54.03 -16.38 34.05
N LYS A 6 54.87 -15.35 33.84
CA LYS A 6 54.38 -14.00 33.49
C LYS A 6 53.80 -13.94 32.07
N THR A 7 54.36 -14.70 31.13
CA THR A 7 53.88 -14.71 29.74
C THR A 7 52.57 -15.50 29.57
N LEU A 8 52.39 -16.60 30.32
CA LEU A 8 51.15 -17.39 30.26
C LEU A 8 49.93 -16.66 30.84
N VAL A 9 50.14 -15.84 31.88
CA VAL A 9 49.07 -15.03 32.47
C VAL A 9 48.65 -13.88 31.54
N MET A 10 49.54 -13.36 30.69
CA MET A 10 49.21 -12.31 29.72
C MET A 10 48.42 -12.83 28.50
N LEU A 11 48.66 -14.06 28.04
CA LEU A 11 47.91 -14.68 26.94
C LEU A 11 46.50 -15.14 27.35
N GLY A 12 46.27 -15.40 28.64
CA GLY A 12 44.95 -15.76 29.18
C GLY A 12 43.97 -14.58 29.33
N PHE A 13 44.45 -13.33 29.26
CA PHE A 13 43.61 -12.14 29.46
C PHE A 13 43.16 -11.44 28.17
N MET A 14 43.63 -11.87 26.99
CA MET A 14 43.22 -11.28 25.69
C MET A 14 42.09 -12.03 24.97
N SER A 15 41.58 -13.13 25.51
CA SER A 15 40.56 -13.96 24.84
C SER A 15 39.12 -13.74 25.32
N LEU A 16 38.85 -12.76 26.19
CA LEU A 16 37.52 -12.56 26.80
C LEU A 16 36.80 -11.26 26.42
N SER A 17 37.20 -10.60 25.34
CA SER A 17 36.44 -9.51 24.73
C SER A 17 36.13 -9.75 23.26
N TYR A 18 35.87 -11.00 22.88
CA TYR A 18 34.90 -11.22 21.81
C TYR A 18 33.55 -10.72 22.32
N ARG A 19 33.25 -9.45 22.01
CA ARG A 19 31.87 -9.03 21.86
C ARG A 19 31.33 -9.83 20.68
N ALA A 20 30.87 -11.05 20.95
CA ALA A 20 29.76 -11.60 20.22
C ALA A 20 28.61 -10.59 20.43
N ASN A 21 28.54 -9.59 19.56
CA ASN A 21 27.35 -8.79 19.39
C ASN A 21 26.32 -9.79 18.88
N ALA A 22 25.67 -10.44 19.85
CA ALA A 22 24.68 -11.45 19.60
C ALA A 22 23.70 -10.86 18.59
N GLN A 23 23.59 -11.54 17.46
CA GLN A 23 22.46 -11.56 16.54
C GLN A 23 21.22 -11.97 17.35
N LEU A 24 20.84 -11.12 18.30
CA LEU A 24 19.77 -11.34 19.26
C LEU A 24 18.56 -10.62 18.72
N ASP A 25 17.62 -11.30 18.11
CA ASP A 25 17.74 -12.17 16.94
C ASP A 25 16.67 -11.55 16.05
N THR A 26 17.05 -11.00 14.90
CA THR A 26 16.09 -10.32 14.00
C THR A 26 14.84 -11.16 13.81
N LEU A 27 15.02 -12.49 13.72
CA LEU A 27 13.92 -13.45 13.67
C LEU A 27 13.06 -13.42 14.93
N GLN A 28 13.67 -13.50 16.11
CA GLN A 28 12.94 -13.51 17.37
C GLN A 28 12.15 -12.23 17.59
N LEU A 29 12.70 -11.06 17.21
CA LEU A 29 11.97 -9.79 17.29
C LEU A 29 10.79 -9.77 16.31
N LEU A 30 11.02 -10.17 15.07
CA LEU A 30 9.97 -10.23 14.06
C LEU A 30 8.87 -11.23 14.44
N LYS A 31 9.22 -12.43 14.91
CA LYS A 31 8.23 -13.40 15.43
C LYS A 31 7.39 -12.83 16.57
N LYS A 32 7.95 -11.99 17.44
CA LYS A 32 7.16 -11.30 18.47
C LYS A 32 6.17 -10.30 17.87
N VAL A 33 6.55 -9.60 16.80
CA VAL A 33 5.61 -8.74 16.05
C VAL A 33 4.49 -9.57 15.44
N GLU A 34 4.83 -10.72 14.83
CA GLU A 34 3.86 -11.64 14.23
C GLU A 34 2.83 -12.18 15.23
N ILE A 35 3.29 -12.68 16.38
CA ILE A 35 2.40 -13.16 17.45
C ILE A 35 1.49 -12.04 17.97
N ASN A 36 1.99 -10.80 18.00
CA ASN A 36 1.28 -9.66 18.55
C ASN A 36 0.65 -8.75 17.48
N GLN A 37 0.42 -9.22 16.25
CA GLN A 37 -0.05 -8.40 15.13
C GLN A 37 -1.28 -7.55 15.45
N LYS A 38 -2.23 -8.08 16.23
CA LYS A 38 -3.43 -7.37 16.67
C LYS A 38 -3.16 -6.05 17.40
N HIS A 39 -1.96 -5.88 18.00
CA HIS A 39 -1.55 -4.63 18.66
C HIS A 39 -1.18 -3.52 17.66
N TYR A 40 -0.90 -3.88 16.41
CA TYR A 40 -0.43 -2.96 15.37
C TYR A 40 -1.49 -2.71 14.29
N ILE A 41 -2.34 -3.70 14.01
CA ILE A 41 -3.43 -3.56 13.02
C ILE A 41 -4.37 -2.41 13.41
N GLY A 42 -4.69 -1.54 12.45
CA GLY A 42 -5.51 -0.34 12.64
C GLY A 42 -4.79 0.79 13.40
N LYS A 43 -3.49 0.65 13.68
CA LYS A 43 -2.66 1.69 14.31
C LYS A 43 -1.66 2.27 13.31
N SER A 44 -1.15 3.45 13.65
CA SER A 44 -0.10 4.10 12.87
C SER A 44 1.21 3.29 12.93
N PHE A 45 1.95 3.29 11.83
CA PHE A 45 3.24 2.61 11.73
C PHE A 45 4.24 3.06 12.80
N SER A 46 4.14 4.31 13.26
CA SER A 46 4.92 4.84 14.39
C SER A 46 4.83 3.97 15.65
N LYS A 47 3.69 3.31 15.91
CA LYS A 47 3.55 2.38 17.04
C LYS A 47 4.48 1.19 16.88
N LEU A 48 4.51 0.60 15.69
CA LEU A 48 5.38 -0.53 15.36
C LEU A 48 6.85 -0.11 15.37
N LEU A 49 7.19 1.03 14.76
CA LEU A 49 8.55 1.59 14.79
C LEU A 49 9.07 1.83 16.22
N LYS A 50 8.20 2.29 17.14
CA LYS A 50 8.56 2.48 18.54
C LYS A 50 8.92 1.17 19.25
N ASP A 51 8.25 0.07 18.90
CA ASP A 51 8.50 -1.24 19.49
C ASP A 51 9.70 -1.94 18.81
N LEU A 52 9.99 -1.57 17.56
CA LEU A 52 11.17 -1.99 16.80
C LEU A 52 12.44 -1.20 17.14
N LYS A 53 12.47 -0.31 18.14
CA LYS A 53 13.61 0.60 18.45
C LYS A 53 15.01 -0.03 18.49
N LYS A 54 15.13 -1.33 18.76
CA LYS A 54 16.42 -2.05 18.77
C LYS A 54 16.85 -2.53 17.37
N LEU A 55 15.96 -2.52 16.39
CA LEU A 55 16.13 -3.01 15.03
C LEU A 55 15.18 -2.27 14.07
N SER A 56 15.63 -1.12 13.57
CA SER A 56 14.91 -0.42 12.49
C SER A 56 15.14 -1.10 11.14
N PRO A 57 14.19 -0.97 10.20
CA PRO A 57 14.47 -1.32 8.80
C PRO A 57 15.65 -0.49 8.26
N GLU A 58 16.45 -1.12 7.42
CA GLU A 58 17.59 -0.53 6.71
C GLU A 58 17.22 -0.21 5.25
N LYS A 59 16.41 -1.08 4.63
CA LYS A 59 15.89 -0.89 3.27
C LYS A 59 14.38 -1.15 3.23
N TYR A 60 13.74 -0.63 2.19
CA TYR A 60 12.37 -0.96 1.88
C TYR A 60 12.14 -1.06 0.37
N TYR A 61 11.15 -1.85 -0.01
CA TYR A 61 10.63 -1.94 -1.36
C TYR A 61 9.12 -1.79 -1.30
N THR A 62 8.56 -0.84 -2.02
CA THR A 62 7.10 -0.66 -2.09
C THR A 62 6.63 -0.96 -3.48
N THR A 63 5.67 -1.88 -3.60
CA THR A 63 5.00 -2.11 -4.87
C THR A 63 3.95 -1.03 -5.11
N TYR A 64 3.94 -0.44 -6.31
CA TYR A 64 2.82 0.38 -6.76
C TYR A 64 1.85 -0.49 -7.55
N ASN A 65 0.98 -1.21 -6.83
CA ASN A 65 -0.05 -2.09 -7.40
C ASN A 65 -1.40 -1.87 -6.70
N CYS A 66 -2.36 -2.75 -6.98
CA CYS A 66 -3.67 -2.79 -6.31
C CYS A 66 -3.59 -2.90 -4.80
N VAL A 67 -2.47 -3.44 -4.31
CA VAL A 67 -2.16 -3.60 -2.90
C VAL A 67 -0.96 -2.71 -2.64
N TYR A 68 -1.16 -1.68 -1.82
CA TYR A 68 -0.03 -0.94 -1.29
C TYR A 68 0.59 -1.82 -0.23
N GLU A 69 1.65 -2.52 -0.63
CA GLU A 69 2.51 -3.24 0.29
C GLU A 69 3.92 -2.65 0.27
N SER A 70 4.53 -2.64 1.45
CA SER A 70 5.94 -2.33 1.61
C SER A 70 6.62 -3.49 2.30
N GLN A 71 7.70 -3.94 1.69
CA GLN A 71 8.60 -4.94 2.23
C GLN A 71 9.74 -4.21 2.91
N PHE A 72 9.91 -4.44 4.21
CA PHE A 72 10.96 -3.85 5.03
C PHE A 72 12.05 -4.87 5.30
N PHE A 73 13.29 -4.48 5.06
CA PHE A 73 14.48 -5.31 5.23
C PHE A 73 15.35 -4.73 6.34
N PHE A 74 15.80 -5.58 7.26
CA PHE A 74 16.50 -5.20 8.51
C PHE A 74 18.03 -5.37 8.48
N SER A 75 18.63 -5.40 7.29
CA SER A 75 20.08 -5.54 7.09
C SER A 75 20.48 -4.77 5.85
N LYS A 76 21.72 -4.30 5.86
CA LYS A 76 22.35 -3.61 4.74
C LYS A 76 22.73 -4.57 3.61
N ASP A 77 23.04 -5.82 3.96
CA ASP A 77 23.39 -6.85 2.99
C ASP A 77 22.14 -7.53 2.45
N ASP A 78 22.14 -7.83 1.15
CA ASP A 78 21.04 -8.55 0.49
C ASP A 78 20.93 -10.02 0.95
N LYS A 79 21.89 -10.47 1.77
CA LYS A 79 21.92 -11.78 2.47
C LYS A 79 20.98 -11.84 3.67
N ASN A 80 20.20 -10.80 3.91
CA ASN A 80 19.26 -10.78 5.01
C ASN A 80 18.30 -11.96 4.90
N LYS A 81 18.04 -12.69 6.00
CA LYS A 81 17.13 -13.84 5.96
C LYS A 81 15.67 -13.45 6.13
N TYR A 82 15.34 -12.25 6.60
CA TYR A 82 13.96 -11.93 6.97
C TYR A 82 13.51 -10.58 6.46
N LYS A 83 12.26 -10.54 5.99
CA LYS A 83 11.54 -9.32 5.63
C LYS A 83 10.22 -9.24 6.38
N MET A 84 9.77 -8.02 6.60
CA MET A 84 8.44 -7.73 7.10
C MET A 84 7.66 -7.04 5.98
N THR A 85 6.61 -7.68 5.49
CA THR A 85 5.68 -7.09 4.54
C THR A 85 4.53 -6.46 5.31
N ILE A 86 4.29 -5.18 5.07
CA ILE A 86 3.13 -4.47 5.60
C ILE A 86 2.23 -4.11 4.43
N THR A 87 0.97 -4.53 4.51
CA THR A 87 -0.09 -3.94 3.70
C THR A 87 -0.68 -2.76 4.45
N TRP A 88 -0.85 -1.66 3.75
CA TRP A 88 -1.31 -0.41 4.31
C TRP A 88 -2.81 -0.23 4.13
N ASP A 89 -3.42 0.56 5.01
CA ASP A 89 -4.77 1.06 4.77
C ASP A 89 -4.74 1.97 3.52
N TYR A 90 -5.49 1.55 2.50
CA TYR A 90 -5.57 2.23 1.21
C TYR A 90 -5.94 3.71 1.34
N SER A 91 -6.79 4.06 2.30
CA SER A 91 -7.23 5.45 2.52
C SER A 91 -6.11 6.38 2.99
N MET A 92 -5.02 5.84 3.54
CA MET A 92 -3.86 6.65 3.93
C MET A 92 -2.89 6.82 2.77
N MET A 93 -2.77 5.80 1.91
CA MET A 93 -1.84 5.83 0.78
C MET A 93 -2.23 6.79 -0.31
N TYR A 94 -3.52 7.09 -0.45
CA TYR A 94 -3.93 8.11 -1.41
C TYR A 94 -3.72 9.53 -0.87
N LYS A 95 -3.90 9.82 0.43
CA LYS A 95 -3.57 11.16 1.01
C LYS A 95 -2.11 11.55 0.79
N ALA A 96 -1.29 10.52 0.67
CA ALA A 96 0.13 10.59 0.64
C ALA A 96 0.58 10.26 -0.79
N GLU A 97 0.77 11.25 -1.68
CA GLU A 97 1.59 11.10 -2.90
C GLU A 97 3.08 10.80 -2.56
N VAL A 98 3.32 10.13 -1.45
CA VAL A 98 4.53 10.18 -0.64
C VAL A 98 5.56 9.18 -1.14
N LEU A 99 5.14 8.16 -1.90
CA LEU A 99 6.04 7.10 -2.35
C LEU A 99 6.42 7.33 -3.81
N LYS A 100 7.31 8.31 -4.03
CA LYS A 100 7.89 8.61 -5.36
C LYS A 100 8.79 7.50 -5.90
N ASN A 101 9.23 6.56 -5.06
CA ASN A 101 10.23 5.54 -5.39
C ASN A 101 9.67 4.11 -5.29
N THR A 102 8.46 3.90 -5.80
CA THR A 102 7.87 2.55 -5.88
C THR A 102 8.57 1.69 -6.93
N ASN A 103 8.44 0.39 -6.78
CA ASN A 103 9.05 -0.63 -7.64
C ASN A 103 10.58 -0.56 -7.68
N LYS A 104 11.21 0.03 -6.66
CA LYS A 104 12.67 0.09 -6.45
C LYS A 104 13.01 -0.19 -5.00
N LEU A 105 14.16 -0.81 -4.77
CA LEU A 105 14.71 -1.00 -3.43
C LEU A 105 15.38 0.31 -2.99
N ASN A 106 15.00 0.82 -1.81
CA ASN A 106 15.45 2.11 -1.30
C ASN A 106 15.97 1.97 0.14
N ILE A 107 16.79 2.93 0.58
CA ILE A 107 17.24 3.03 1.96
C ILE A 107 16.07 3.55 2.83
N PHE A 108 15.86 2.94 3.99
CA PHE A 108 14.88 3.39 4.98
C PHE A 108 15.54 4.39 5.94
N ASP A 109 15.67 5.64 5.49
CA ASP A 109 16.25 6.74 6.25
C ASP A 109 15.22 7.49 7.11
N LYS A 110 15.65 8.53 7.84
CA LYS A 110 14.76 9.33 8.70
C LYS A 110 13.67 10.06 7.93
N LYS A 111 13.93 10.46 6.69
CA LYS A 111 12.93 11.07 5.82
C LYS A 111 11.85 10.05 5.46
N THR A 112 12.26 8.86 5.05
CA THR A 112 11.35 7.75 4.76
C THR A 112 10.57 7.34 6.01
N GLU A 113 11.22 7.26 7.17
CA GLU A 113 10.51 7.00 8.43
C GLU A 113 9.41 8.04 8.67
N HIS A 114 9.69 9.33 8.44
CA HIS A 114 8.69 10.41 8.53
C HIS A 114 7.54 10.23 7.55
N ASP A 115 7.86 9.85 6.31
CA ASP A 115 6.92 9.61 5.22
C ASP A 115 5.96 8.44 5.55
N TYR A 116 6.44 7.41 6.25
CA TYR A 116 5.64 6.22 6.59
C TYR A 116 4.97 6.24 7.96
N LYS A 117 5.48 7.00 8.95
CA LYS A 117 5.09 6.85 10.37
C LYS A 117 3.59 6.99 10.65
N ASN A 118 2.87 7.74 9.81
CA ASN A 118 1.44 8.02 9.99
C ASN A 118 0.53 7.05 9.21
N LEU A 119 1.11 6.20 8.36
CA LEU A 119 0.35 5.22 7.61
C LEU A 119 -0.24 4.19 8.57
N ILE A 120 -1.48 3.79 8.31
CA ILE A 120 -2.18 2.80 9.12
C ILE A 120 -1.83 1.40 8.61
N VAL A 121 -1.45 0.53 9.55
CA VAL A 121 -1.13 -0.86 9.27
C VAL A 121 -2.43 -1.64 9.09
N ASN A 122 -2.63 -2.24 7.91
CA ASN A 122 -3.76 -3.12 7.65
C ASN A 122 -3.42 -4.58 7.98
N SER A 123 -2.28 -5.07 7.49
CA SER A 123 -1.78 -6.41 7.84
C SER A 123 -0.26 -6.45 7.84
N ILE A 124 0.30 -7.42 8.58
CA ILE A 124 1.73 -7.68 8.65
C ILE A 124 1.97 -9.13 8.26
N LYS A 125 2.99 -9.41 7.47
CA LYS A 125 3.49 -10.75 7.17
C LYS A 125 5.00 -10.77 7.34
N ILE A 126 5.52 -11.89 7.83
CA ILE A 126 6.97 -12.07 8.03
C ILE A 126 7.37 -13.29 7.24
N ALA A 127 8.41 -13.15 6.41
CA ALA A 127 8.84 -14.20 5.51
C ALA A 127 10.37 -14.31 5.48
N ASN A 128 10.84 -15.50 5.11
CA ASN A 128 12.25 -15.69 4.77
C ASN A 128 12.52 -15.11 3.36
N ASN A 129 13.71 -14.59 3.12
CA ASN A 129 14.07 -13.94 1.86
C ASN A 129 14.21 -14.91 0.67
N GLU A 130 14.13 -16.22 0.88
CA GLU A 130 14.00 -17.20 -0.21
C GLU A 130 12.71 -17.00 -1.04
N ASP A 131 11.72 -16.27 -0.49
CA ASP A 131 10.45 -15.92 -1.15
C ASP A 131 10.43 -14.47 -1.71
N VAL A 132 11.59 -13.89 -2.04
CA VAL A 132 11.67 -12.52 -2.61
C VAL A 132 11.43 -12.56 -4.11
N TYR A 133 10.15 -12.44 -4.48
CA TYR A 133 9.77 -12.06 -5.83
C TYR A 133 9.61 -10.54 -5.89
N PHE A 134 10.51 -9.86 -6.63
CA PHE A 134 10.22 -8.53 -7.14
C PHE A 134 9.22 -8.70 -8.27
N ILE A 135 7.96 -8.35 -8.04
CA ILE A 135 6.96 -8.43 -9.09
C ILE A 135 7.18 -7.24 -10.03
N SER A 136 7.94 -7.45 -11.10
CA SER A 136 7.97 -6.52 -12.23
C SER A 136 6.69 -6.70 -13.03
N TYR A 137 5.79 -5.73 -12.94
CA TYR A 137 4.68 -5.67 -13.89
C TYR A 137 5.24 -5.15 -15.21
N ASP A 138 5.48 -6.06 -16.15
CA ASP A 138 5.70 -5.69 -17.54
C ASP A 138 4.35 -5.21 -18.07
N GLY A 139 4.21 -3.89 -18.08
CA GLY A 139 2.99 -3.23 -18.47
C GLY A 139 2.82 -3.38 -19.98
N GLY A 140 1.96 -4.32 -20.38
CA GLY A 140 1.62 -4.51 -21.80
C GLY A 140 1.20 -3.17 -22.43
N ALA A 141 1.81 -2.85 -23.57
CA ALA A 141 1.54 -1.59 -24.27
C ALA A 141 0.04 -1.49 -24.62
N LEU A 142 -0.64 -0.46 -24.09
CA LEU A 142 -1.95 -0.08 -24.61
C LEU A 142 -1.82 0.28 -26.08
N LYS A 143 -2.67 -0.29 -26.93
CA LYS A 143 -2.79 0.13 -28.32
C LYS A 143 -3.29 1.58 -28.35
N LYS A 144 -2.53 2.42 -29.05
CA LYS A 144 -2.63 3.89 -29.15
C LYS A 144 -4.00 4.45 -29.61
N TYR A 145 -4.95 3.60 -30.02
CA TYR A 145 -6.12 4.02 -30.79
C TYR A 145 -7.46 3.39 -30.37
N GLU A 146 -7.51 2.65 -29.25
CA GLU A 146 -8.76 2.01 -28.84
C GLU A 146 -9.65 3.00 -28.07
N ASP A 147 -10.91 3.12 -28.49
CA ASP A 147 -11.97 3.80 -27.75
C ASP A 147 -12.03 3.16 -26.34
N PRO A 148 -11.73 3.93 -25.27
CA PRO A 148 -11.79 3.47 -23.88
C PRO A 148 -13.04 2.68 -23.57
N TYR A 149 -14.19 3.13 -24.08
CA TYR A 149 -15.47 2.47 -23.84
C TYR A 149 -15.47 1.04 -24.41
N ILE A 150 -15.04 0.85 -25.66
CA ILE A 150 -15.12 -0.44 -26.34
C ILE A 150 -14.26 -1.48 -25.62
N TYR A 151 -12.98 -1.16 -25.39
CA TYR A 151 -12.04 -2.09 -24.76
C TYR A 151 -12.38 -2.37 -23.28
N LEU A 152 -12.79 -1.34 -22.54
CA LEU A 152 -13.10 -1.51 -21.12
C LEU A 152 -14.43 -2.22 -20.90
N ASN A 153 -15.44 -1.96 -21.71
CA ASN A 153 -16.74 -2.60 -21.54
C ASN A 153 -16.64 -4.11 -21.73
N GLU A 154 -15.98 -4.57 -22.79
CA GLU A 154 -15.75 -6.00 -23.00
C GLU A 154 -14.92 -6.64 -21.88
N SER A 155 -13.88 -5.93 -21.41
CA SER A 155 -13.03 -6.41 -20.33
C SER A 155 -13.77 -6.46 -18.99
N LEU A 156 -14.60 -5.45 -18.71
CA LEU A 156 -15.42 -5.37 -17.51
C LEU A 156 -16.43 -6.53 -17.51
N GLU A 157 -17.14 -6.77 -18.61
CA GLU A 157 -18.12 -7.85 -18.68
C GLU A 157 -17.54 -9.23 -18.35
N ARG A 158 -16.28 -9.48 -18.74
CA ARG A 158 -15.57 -10.73 -18.39
C ARG A 158 -15.14 -10.79 -16.93
N GLU A 159 -14.76 -9.65 -16.34
CA GLU A 159 -14.07 -9.58 -15.05
C GLU A 159 -14.93 -9.02 -13.91
N LYS A 160 -16.15 -8.55 -14.19
CA LYS A 160 -17.02 -7.82 -13.24
C LYS A 160 -17.32 -8.60 -11.97
N ARG A 161 -17.32 -9.93 -12.04
CA ARG A 161 -17.49 -10.81 -10.86
C ARG A 161 -16.40 -10.61 -9.81
N MET A 162 -15.22 -10.14 -10.19
CA MET A 162 -14.12 -9.83 -9.26
C MET A 162 -14.21 -8.41 -8.67
N LEU A 163 -15.21 -7.63 -9.08
CA LEU A 163 -15.39 -6.23 -8.70
C LEU A 163 -16.71 -5.99 -7.94
N TYR A 164 -17.65 -6.93 -8.01
CA TYR A 164 -18.90 -6.89 -7.26
C TYR A 164 -18.72 -7.38 -5.84
N ASP A 165 -19.44 -6.77 -4.91
CA ASP A 165 -19.35 -7.00 -3.47
C ASP A 165 -17.93 -6.75 -2.90
N GLU A 166 -17.09 -6.09 -3.70
CA GLU A 166 -15.72 -5.74 -3.34
C GLU A 166 -15.59 -4.24 -3.09
N PRO A 167 -14.62 -3.82 -2.27
CA PRO A 167 -14.28 -2.42 -2.11
C PRO A 167 -13.88 -1.74 -3.43
N PHE A 168 -14.31 -0.49 -3.62
CA PHE A 168 -14.07 0.28 -4.84
C PHE A 168 -12.60 0.40 -5.26
N HIS A 169 -11.64 0.31 -4.33
CA HIS A 169 -10.23 0.32 -4.67
C HIS A 169 -9.80 -0.83 -5.58
N TYR A 170 -10.50 -1.97 -5.57
CA TYR A 170 -10.27 -3.04 -6.55
C TYR A 170 -10.57 -2.57 -7.96
N PHE A 171 -11.67 -1.85 -8.17
CA PHE A 171 -11.98 -1.23 -9.46
C PHE A 171 -10.97 -0.15 -9.86
N ILE A 172 -10.56 0.71 -8.92
CA ILE A 172 -9.50 1.70 -9.19
C ILE A 172 -8.23 0.99 -9.66
N CYS A 173 -7.85 -0.12 -9.04
CA CYS A 173 -6.70 -0.86 -9.52
C CYS A 173 -6.92 -1.52 -10.88
N TRP A 174 -8.09 -2.09 -11.10
CA TRP A 174 -8.48 -2.69 -12.37
C TRP A 174 -8.33 -1.68 -13.53
N LEU A 175 -8.68 -0.42 -13.30
CA LEU A 175 -8.43 0.70 -14.21
C LEU A 175 -6.93 1.02 -14.36
N GLN A 176 -6.18 1.11 -13.26
CA GLN A 176 -4.76 1.46 -13.28
C GLN A 176 -3.91 0.46 -14.07
N ARG A 177 -4.20 -0.85 -13.97
CA ARG A 177 -3.53 -1.90 -14.77
C ARG A 177 -3.77 -1.75 -16.27
N ARG A 178 -4.81 -1.00 -16.64
CA ARG A 178 -5.18 -0.63 -18.01
C ARG A 178 -4.85 0.82 -18.33
N TYR A 179 -3.96 1.45 -17.54
CA TYR A 179 -3.53 2.84 -17.63
C TYR A 179 -4.67 3.86 -17.75
N MET A 180 -5.80 3.53 -17.12
CA MET A 180 -6.92 4.44 -16.96
C MET A 180 -6.80 5.18 -15.64
N LYS A 181 -7.18 6.44 -15.65
CA LYS A 181 -7.24 7.29 -14.45
C LYS A 181 -8.59 7.95 -14.35
N ILE A 182 -9.20 7.88 -13.17
CA ILE A 182 -10.36 8.70 -12.84
C ILE A 182 -9.86 10.14 -12.64
N PHE A 183 -10.53 11.11 -13.26
CA PHE A 183 -10.20 12.52 -13.13
C PHE A 183 -11.35 13.37 -12.58
N GLU A 184 -12.59 12.89 -12.69
CA GLU A 184 -13.78 13.60 -12.20
C GLU A 184 -14.82 12.60 -11.66
N VAL A 185 -15.63 13.05 -10.72
CA VAL A 185 -16.76 12.28 -10.17
C VAL A 185 -18.02 13.15 -10.08
N GLU A 186 -19.14 12.60 -10.53
CA GLU A 186 -20.49 13.16 -10.32
C GLU A 186 -21.30 12.22 -9.43
N ASN A 187 -22.13 12.76 -8.55
CA ASN A 187 -22.89 11.96 -7.59
C ASN A 187 -24.39 12.02 -7.85
N ILE A 188 -25.02 10.85 -7.96
CA ILE A 188 -26.44 10.71 -8.22
C ILE A 188 -27.17 10.49 -6.89
N THR A 189 -28.08 11.41 -6.58
CA THR A 189 -28.89 11.35 -5.36
C THR A 189 -29.88 10.19 -5.43
N ASP A 190 -30.04 9.46 -4.32
CA ASP A 190 -31.01 8.38 -4.21
C ASP A 190 -32.44 8.91 -4.35
N LYS A 191 -33.25 8.27 -5.20
CA LYS A 191 -34.63 8.69 -5.47
C LYS A 191 -35.53 8.60 -4.23
N LYS A 192 -35.25 7.67 -3.32
CA LYS A 192 -36.02 7.43 -2.10
C LYS A 192 -35.53 8.27 -0.92
N ASP A 193 -34.25 8.63 -0.91
CA ASP A 193 -33.66 9.45 0.15
C ASP A 193 -32.74 10.55 -0.42
N PRO A 194 -33.20 11.81 -0.52
CA PRO A 194 -32.45 12.89 -1.16
C PRO A 194 -31.16 13.28 -0.40
N ASN A 195 -30.96 12.76 0.81
CA ASN A 195 -29.76 12.95 1.61
C ASN A 195 -28.70 11.85 1.39
N LYS A 196 -28.97 10.90 0.50
CA LYS A 196 -28.09 9.78 0.16
C LYS A 196 -27.72 9.77 -1.31
N ILE A 197 -26.62 9.09 -1.59
CA ILE A 197 -26.02 8.96 -2.91
C ILE A 197 -25.91 7.47 -3.17
N SER A 198 -26.75 6.96 -4.06
CA SER A 198 -26.82 5.54 -4.40
C SER A 198 -25.90 5.17 -5.56
N GLN A 199 -25.55 6.15 -6.41
CA GLN A 199 -24.69 5.93 -7.57
C GLN A 199 -23.72 7.09 -7.74
N SER A 200 -22.56 6.81 -8.33
CA SER A 200 -21.59 7.82 -8.74
C SER A 200 -21.14 7.56 -10.18
N ILE A 201 -21.01 8.62 -10.96
CA ILE A 201 -20.45 8.59 -12.31
C ILE A 201 -19.00 9.03 -12.21
N PHE A 202 -18.07 8.15 -12.57
CA PHE A 202 -16.66 8.48 -12.65
C PHE A 202 -16.27 8.70 -14.10
N HIS A 203 -15.63 9.83 -14.37
CA HIS A 203 -15.01 10.09 -15.66
C HIS A 203 -13.59 9.59 -15.62
N ILE A 204 -13.29 8.68 -16.54
CA ILE A 204 -11.96 8.09 -16.68
C ILE A 204 -11.32 8.53 -17.98
N LYS A 205 -10.01 8.59 -18.01
CA LYS A 205 -9.23 8.84 -19.22
C LYS A 205 -7.99 7.98 -19.31
N ASN A 206 -7.58 7.69 -20.53
CA ASN A 206 -6.29 7.07 -20.81
C ASN A 206 -5.18 8.14 -20.99
N SER A 207 -3.95 7.68 -21.27
CA SER A 207 -2.80 8.55 -21.55
C SER A 207 -2.93 9.39 -22.83
N PHE A 208 -3.91 9.09 -23.68
CA PHE A 208 -4.20 9.79 -24.94
C PHE A 208 -5.41 10.73 -24.83
N ASP A 209 -5.83 11.04 -23.60
CA ASP A 209 -6.96 11.92 -23.28
C ASP A 209 -8.30 11.47 -23.86
N LYS A 210 -8.42 10.19 -24.24
CA LYS A 210 -9.71 9.58 -24.55
C LYS A 210 -10.41 9.24 -23.25
N SER A 211 -11.68 9.60 -23.15
CA SER A 211 -12.48 9.43 -21.95
C SER A 211 -13.60 8.42 -22.12
N ALA A 212 -14.05 7.88 -20.99
CA ALA A 212 -15.28 7.13 -20.86
C ALA A 212 -15.92 7.45 -19.51
N LYS A 213 -17.23 7.16 -19.39
CA LYS A 213 -17.95 7.27 -18.13
C LYS A 213 -18.20 5.88 -17.58
N VAL A 214 -18.01 5.72 -16.28
CA VAL A 214 -18.40 4.52 -15.56
C VAL A 214 -19.35 4.90 -14.44
N VAL A 215 -20.48 4.22 -14.39
CA VAL A 215 -21.45 4.35 -13.30
C VAL A 215 -21.19 3.22 -12.32
N VAL A 216 -21.12 3.57 -11.05
CA VAL A 216 -20.94 2.64 -9.95
C VAL A 216 -22.14 2.76 -9.03
N ASP A 217 -22.80 1.63 -8.81
CA ASP A 217 -23.86 1.50 -7.83
C ASP A 217 -23.21 1.09 -6.51
N TRP A 218 -23.54 1.81 -5.44
CA TRP A 218 -23.06 1.51 -4.11
C TRP A 218 -23.98 0.52 -3.43
N ASP A 219 -23.41 -0.50 -2.79
CA ASP A 219 -24.19 -1.44 -1.97
C ASP A 219 -24.89 -0.71 -0.81
N SER A 220 -24.13 0.14 -0.12
CA SER A 220 -24.62 1.01 0.93
C SER A 220 -24.51 2.48 0.49
N PRO A 221 -25.62 3.24 0.44
CA PRO A 221 -25.60 4.62 -0.03
C PRO A 221 -24.68 5.52 0.80
N ILE A 222 -24.05 6.48 0.13
CA ILE A 222 -23.12 7.44 0.74
C ILE A 222 -23.91 8.66 1.25
N SER A 223 -23.56 9.20 2.42
CA SER A 223 -24.21 10.41 2.91
C SER A 223 -23.84 11.63 2.07
N LYS A 224 -24.84 12.34 1.55
CA LYS A 224 -24.66 13.58 0.77
C LYS A 224 -23.92 14.67 1.54
N LYS A 225 -24.03 14.68 2.88
CA LYS A 225 -23.27 15.60 3.75
C LYS A 225 -21.76 15.36 3.66
N GLN A 226 -21.34 14.10 3.53
CA GLN A 226 -19.93 13.76 3.37
C GLN A 226 -19.42 14.27 2.01
N ILE A 227 -20.20 14.07 0.95
CA ILE A 227 -19.85 14.48 -0.42
C ILE A 227 -19.75 16.00 -0.58
N LYS A 228 -20.75 16.76 -0.09
CA LYS A 228 -20.79 18.23 -0.22
C LYS A 228 -19.55 18.93 0.31
N ARG A 229 -18.88 18.32 1.29
CA ARG A 229 -17.62 18.85 1.83
C ARG A 229 -16.52 18.88 0.78
N TYR A 230 -16.48 17.90 -0.12
CA TYR A 230 -15.44 17.74 -1.13
C TYR A 230 -15.78 18.48 -2.43
N GLU A 231 -17.03 18.41 -2.89
CA GLU A 231 -17.50 19.13 -4.11
C GLU A 231 -17.22 20.63 -4.02
N LYS A 232 -17.46 21.25 -2.85
CA LYS A 232 -17.21 22.68 -2.61
C LYS A 232 -15.73 23.06 -2.68
N THR A 233 -14.83 22.14 -2.37
CA THR A 233 -13.40 22.41 -2.27
C THR A 233 -12.66 22.14 -3.58
N ASN A 234 -13.13 21.16 -4.36
CA ASN A 234 -12.32 20.57 -5.45
C ASN A 234 -12.96 20.65 -6.84
N GLY A 235 -14.17 21.22 -6.95
CA GLY A 235 -14.85 21.40 -8.24
C GLY A 235 -15.04 20.09 -9.00
N ASN A 236 -15.42 19.01 -8.30
CA ASN A 236 -15.63 17.65 -8.80
C ASN A 236 -14.37 16.89 -9.28
N THR A 237 -13.18 17.50 -9.18
CA THR A 237 -11.93 16.79 -9.46
C THR A 237 -11.81 15.57 -8.55
N PHE A 238 -11.50 14.40 -9.11
CA PHE A 238 -11.31 13.18 -8.32
C PHE A 238 -9.91 13.14 -7.70
N ASN A 239 -9.70 13.89 -6.63
CA ASN A 239 -8.42 13.97 -5.95
C ASN A 239 -8.30 12.91 -4.83
N ASN A 240 -7.23 13.00 -4.05
CA ASN A 240 -6.94 12.03 -2.99
C ASN A 240 -8.02 11.99 -1.91
N ASP A 241 -8.62 13.13 -1.57
CA ASP A 241 -9.70 13.22 -0.59
C ASP A 241 -10.99 12.58 -1.10
N GLU A 242 -11.42 12.86 -2.35
CA GLU A 242 -12.53 12.12 -2.95
C GLU A 242 -12.20 10.63 -2.99
N ARG A 243 -11.01 10.25 -3.46
CA ARG A 243 -10.62 8.84 -3.57
C ARG A 243 -10.79 8.11 -2.25
N ASN A 244 -10.30 8.69 -1.14
CA ASN A 244 -10.44 8.11 0.20
C ASN A 244 -11.88 7.90 0.65
N LEU A 245 -12.80 8.78 0.24
CA LEU A 245 -14.22 8.64 0.54
C LEU A 245 -14.79 7.37 -0.11
N TYR A 246 -14.37 7.05 -1.33
CA TYR A 246 -14.90 5.92 -2.10
C TYR A 246 -14.10 4.62 -1.92
N THR A 247 -12.80 4.66 -1.63
CA THR A 247 -11.87 3.50 -1.60
C THR A 247 -12.44 2.25 -0.91
N ASN A 248 -13.11 2.43 0.23
CA ASN A 248 -13.64 1.33 1.05
C ASN A 248 -15.16 1.13 0.88
N LYS A 249 -15.80 1.82 -0.07
CA LYS A 249 -17.22 1.61 -0.39
C LYS A 249 -17.37 0.34 -1.19
N ILE A 250 -18.37 -0.45 -0.80
CA ILE A 250 -18.67 -1.71 -1.47
C ILE A 250 -19.45 -1.40 -2.75
N VAL A 251 -18.93 -1.96 -3.84
CA VAL A 251 -19.52 -1.88 -5.17
C VAL A 251 -20.63 -2.92 -5.28
N LYS A 252 -21.83 -2.47 -5.61
CA LYS A 252 -22.96 -3.34 -5.96
C LYS A 252 -22.97 -3.67 -7.45
N ASP A 253 -22.75 -2.66 -8.29
CA ASP A 253 -22.70 -2.81 -9.74
C ASP A 253 -21.76 -1.77 -10.37
N ILE A 254 -21.26 -2.06 -11.56
CA ILE A 254 -20.41 -1.19 -12.37
C ILE A 254 -20.82 -1.34 -13.82
N MET A 255 -21.06 -0.22 -14.50
CA MET A 255 -21.42 -0.19 -15.92
C MET A 255 -20.70 0.93 -16.65
N PHE A 256 -20.20 0.65 -17.86
CA PHE A 256 -19.69 1.69 -18.75
C PHE A 256 -20.82 2.34 -19.54
N TYR A 257 -20.74 3.66 -19.71
CA TYR A 257 -21.65 4.43 -20.56
C TYR A 257 -20.86 5.21 -21.63
N ARG A 258 -21.49 5.35 -22.79
CA ARG A 258 -21.08 6.31 -23.82
C ARG A 258 -21.65 7.69 -23.53
#